data_AF-A0A815US17-F1
#
_entry.id   AF-A0A815US17-F1
#
_cell.length_a   1.000
_cell.length_b   1.000
_cell.length_c   1.000
_cell.angle_alpha   90.00
_cell.angle_beta   90.00
_cell.angle_gamma   90.00
#
_symmetry.space_group_name_H-M   'P 1'
#
loop_
_entity.id
_entity.type
_entity.pdbx_description
1 polymer ?
#
loop_
_entity_poly.entity_id
_entity_poly.type
_entity_poly.pdbx_seq_one_letter_code
_entity_poly.pdbx_strand_id
1 'polypeptide(L)'
;MLTRQGARQLIETEFHRLANIDINFPDRTTIDSIVYRPTQLIMAAKTVATLLSKTLEQTPKFSGKPDQDADEWMKDLTATFRMAEITEVQALNIIPTFLEGHPKQWFNENNTTFESWSLFKTRFLHTYSSPSSKQIASNRLRTRQQRHDEAVIEYYT
;
A
#
# COMPACT_ATOMS: atom_id res chain seq x y z
N MET A 1 17.23 -11.93 21.72
CA MET A 1 17.57 -10.69 20.99
C MET A 1 18.52 -11.05 19.85
N LEU A 2 18.01 -11.17 18.61
CA LEU A 2 18.89 -11.36 17.44
C LEU A 2 19.31 -9.98 16.91
N THR A 3 20.61 -9.78 16.76
CA THR A 3 21.18 -8.57 16.16
C THR A 3 20.86 -8.52 14.67
N ARG A 4 20.80 -7.32 14.07
CA ARG A 4 20.53 -7.09 12.63
C ARG A 4 21.39 -7.94 11.68
N GLN A 5 22.55 -8.41 12.16
CA GLN A 5 23.48 -9.25 11.41
C GLN A 5 23.04 -10.74 11.38
N GLY A 6 22.42 -11.24 12.46
CA GLY A 6 21.88 -12.61 12.52
C GLY A 6 20.63 -12.80 11.65
N ALA A 7 19.79 -11.77 11.51
CA ALA A 7 18.65 -11.81 10.60
C ALA A 7 19.06 -11.89 9.12
N ARG A 8 20.19 -11.26 8.75
CA ARG A 8 20.74 -11.33 7.39
C ARG A 8 21.30 -12.71 7.06
N GLN A 9 22.02 -13.34 8.00
CA GLN A 9 22.58 -14.68 7.79
C GLN A 9 21.49 -15.76 7.67
N LEU A 10 20.37 -15.63 8.40
CA LEU A 10 19.22 -16.53 8.27
C LEU A 10 18.54 -16.43 6.89
N ILE A 11 18.40 -15.22 6.36
CA ILE A 11 17.85 -15.00 5.01
C ILE A 11 18.78 -15.58 3.94
N GLU A 12 20.09 -15.39 4.09
CA GLU A 12 21.10 -15.88 3.13
C GLU A 12 21.22 -17.42 3.16
N THR A 13 21.07 -18.03 4.33
CA THR A 13 21.08 -19.49 4.50
C THR A 13 19.83 -20.14 3.89
N GLU A 14 18.65 -19.54 4.08
CA GLU A 14 17.41 -20.05 3.50
C GLU A 14 17.37 -19.86 1.98
N PHE A 15 17.99 -18.79 1.47
CA PHE A 15 18.16 -18.56 0.04
C PHE A 15 19.02 -19.65 -0.62
N HIS A 16 20.09 -20.10 0.04
CA HIS A 16 20.92 -21.21 -0.46
C HIS A 16 20.23 -22.57 -0.35
N ARG A 17 19.37 -22.78 0.66
CA ARG A 17 18.61 -24.02 0.83
C ARG A 17 17.55 -24.21 -0.25
N LEU A 18 16.88 -23.13 -0.67
CA LEU A 18 15.89 -23.15 -1.74
C LEU A 18 16.51 -23.29 -3.14
N ALA A 19 17.80 -22.95 -3.29
CA ALA A 19 18.53 -23.06 -4.55
C ALA A 19 19.06 -24.47 -4.86
N ASN A 20 19.03 -25.40 -3.89
CA ASN A 20 19.66 -26.73 -4.00
C ASN A 20 18.65 -27.89 -4.05
N ILE A 21 17.42 -27.64 -4.53
CA ILE A 21 16.43 -28.69 -4.76
C ILE A 21 16.82 -29.46 -6.03
N ASP A 22 17.27 -30.69 -5.82
CA ASP A 22 17.65 -31.68 -6.83
C ASP A 22 16.45 -32.02 -7.73
N ILE A 23 16.46 -31.50 -8.95
CA ILE A 23 15.43 -31.72 -9.97
C ILE A 23 15.72 -33.03 -10.71
N ASN A 24 15.30 -34.13 -10.12
CA ASN A 24 15.18 -35.40 -10.83
C ASN A 24 13.77 -35.51 -11.42
N PHE A 25 13.63 -35.24 -12.71
CA PHE A 25 12.36 -35.33 -13.45
C PHE A 25 12.56 -36.21 -14.70
N PRO A 26 11.76 -37.29 -14.91
CA PRO A 26 11.89 -38.09 -16.10
C PRO A 26 11.11 -37.50 -17.30
N ASP A 27 11.88 -37.38 -18.38
CA ASP A 27 11.63 -37.47 -19.82
C ASP A 27 10.44 -36.76 -20.52
N ARG A 28 10.86 -35.83 -21.40
CA ARG A 28 10.37 -35.49 -22.75
C ARG A 28 8.87 -35.29 -22.98
N THR A 29 8.48 -34.03 -23.23
CA THR A 29 8.37 -33.50 -24.60
C THR A 29 8.00 -32.00 -24.57
N THR A 30 8.71 -31.22 -25.39
CA THR A 30 8.29 -29.89 -25.90
C THR A 30 8.19 -28.74 -24.91
N ILE A 31 9.31 -28.08 -24.59
CA ILE A 31 9.30 -26.65 -24.22
C ILE A 31 10.54 -25.97 -24.80
N ASP A 32 10.43 -25.53 -26.05
CA ASP A 32 11.23 -24.39 -26.50
C ASP A 32 10.90 -23.19 -25.60
N SER A 33 11.92 -22.50 -25.09
CA SER A 33 11.87 -21.18 -24.45
C SER A 33 11.52 -21.06 -22.95
N ILE A 34 12.27 -21.67 -22.03
CA ILE A 34 12.42 -21.10 -20.66
C ILE A 34 13.87 -21.19 -20.19
N VAL A 35 14.78 -20.51 -20.88
CA VAL A 35 16.05 -20.07 -20.26
C VAL A 35 15.88 -18.60 -19.90
N TYR A 36 15.04 -18.32 -18.91
CA TYR A 36 15.04 -17.01 -18.27
C TYR A 36 16.33 -16.93 -17.45
N ARG A 37 17.34 -16.21 -17.97
CA ARG A 37 18.67 -16.13 -17.35
C ARG A 37 18.56 -15.51 -15.94
N PRO A 38 19.19 -16.09 -14.91
CA PRO A 38 19.18 -15.58 -13.53
C PRO A 38 19.53 -14.09 -13.43
N THR A 39 20.42 -13.60 -14.29
CA THR A 39 20.86 -12.20 -14.33
C THR A 39 19.74 -11.23 -14.71
N GLN A 40 18.84 -11.61 -15.62
CA GLN A 40 17.72 -10.73 -16.02
C GLN A 40 16.64 -10.65 -14.93
N LEU A 41 16.39 -11.77 -14.24
CA LEU A 41 15.48 -11.80 -13.09
C LEU A 41 15.98 -10.90 -11.95
N ILE A 42 17.30 -10.93 -11.66
CA ILE A 42 17.92 -10.09 -10.63
C ILE A 42 17.85 -8.60 -11.01
N MET A 43 18.12 -8.24 -12.27
CA MET A 43 18.02 -6.84 -12.72
C MET A 43 16.58 -6.32 -12.69
N ALA A 44 15.61 -7.13 -13.11
CA ALA A 44 14.19 -6.80 -13.04
C ALA A 44 13.73 -6.56 -11.60
N ALA A 45 14.07 -7.46 -10.67
CA ALA A 45 13.74 -7.34 -9.25
C ALA A 45 14.34 -6.07 -8.62
N LYS A 46 15.61 -5.74 -8.92
CA LYS A 46 16.25 -4.49 -8.45
C LYS A 46 15.55 -3.25 -8.97
N THR A 47 15.12 -3.27 -10.23
CA THR A 47 14.41 -2.14 -10.85
C THR A 47 13.06 -1.91 -10.18
N VAL A 48 12.28 -2.98 -9.96
CA VAL A 48 10.99 -2.91 -9.27
C VAL A 48 11.16 -2.42 -7.84
N ALA A 49 12.13 -2.92 -7.08
CA ALA A 49 12.40 -2.47 -5.71
C ALA A 49 12.77 -0.98 -5.66
N THR A 50 13.54 -0.48 -6.63
CA THR A 50 13.90 0.94 -6.74
C THR A 50 12.68 1.81 -7.04
N LEU A 51 11.82 1.36 -7.96
CA LEU A 51 10.57 2.06 -8.29
C LEU A 51 9.62 2.11 -7.09
N LEU A 52 9.43 1.00 -6.39
CA LEU A 52 8.59 0.94 -5.19
C LEU A 52 9.10 1.85 -4.07
N SER A 53 10.41 1.87 -3.84
CA SER A 53 11.04 2.76 -2.85
C SER A 53 10.76 4.23 -3.18
N LYS A 54 10.94 4.61 -4.46
CA LYS A 54 10.64 5.95 -4.93
C LYS A 54 9.14 6.29 -4.81
N THR A 55 8.26 5.35 -5.14
CA THR A 55 6.81 5.54 -4.98
C THR A 55 6.42 5.81 -3.52
N LEU A 56 7.02 5.07 -2.58
CA LEU A 56 6.79 5.28 -1.14
C LEU A 56 7.28 6.66 -0.68
N GLU A 57 8.45 7.11 -1.16
CA GLU A 57 8.97 8.46 -0.86
C GLU A 57 8.09 9.58 -1.41
N GLN A 58 7.47 9.35 -2.58
CA GLN A 58 6.61 10.32 -3.25
C GLN A 58 5.15 10.27 -2.78
N THR A 59 4.81 9.29 -1.94
CA THR A 59 3.44 9.15 -1.43
C THR A 59 3.06 10.38 -0.61
N PRO A 60 1.91 11.02 -0.89
CA PRO A 60 1.52 12.25 -0.22
C PRO A 60 1.32 12.01 1.28
N LYS A 61 1.77 12.97 2.10
CA LYS A 61 1.56 12.93 3.54
C LYS A 61 0.23 13.55 3.92
N PHE A 62 -0.37 13.04 4.99
CA PHE A 62 -1.61 13.56 5.54
C PHE A 62 -1.36 14.51 6.69
N SER A 63 -1.82 15.74 6.53
CA SER A 63 -1.72 16.81 7.52
C SER A 63 -3.05 17.16 8.18
N GLY A 64 -4.17 16.59 7.71
CA GLY A 64 -5.50 16.85 8.24
C GLY A 64 -6.07 18.20 7.83
N LYS A 65 -5.53 18.82 6.77
CA LYS A 65 -6.07 20.06 6.21
C LYS A 65 -7.42 19.81 5.53
N PRO A 66 -8.31 20.82 5.46
CA PRO A 66 -9.67 20.65 4.94
C PRO A 66 -9.74 20.34 3.43
N ASP A 67 -8.66 20.56 2.69
CA ASP A 67 -8.51 20.19 1.27
C ASP A 67 -8.09 18.72 1.08
N GLN A 68 -7.74 18.01 2.16
CA GLN A 68 -7.37 16.60 2.10
C GLN A 68 -8.54 15.70 2.52
N ASP A 69 -8.94 14.79 1.63
CA ASP A 69 -9.92 13.76 1.96
C ASP A 69 -9.21 12.57 2.63
N ALA A 70 -9.57 12.30 3.89
CA ALA A 70 -8.98 11.22 4.67
C ALA A 70 -9.32 9.82 4.13
N ASP A 71 -10.51 9.63 3.53
CA ASP A 71 -10.92 8.36 2.94
C ASP A 71 -10.13 8.07 1.66
N GLU A 72 -10.02 9.06 0.78
CA GLU A 72 -9.25 8.94 -0.47
C GLU A 72 -7.77 8.70 -0.17
N TRP A 73 -7.19 9.51 0.73
CA TRP A 73 -5.80 9.36 1.13
C TRP A 73 -5.50 7.98 1.73
N MET A 74 -6.36 7.48 2.62
CA MET A 74 -6.17 6.16 3.24
C MET A 74 -6.26 5.03 2.22
N LYS A 75 -7.17 5.15 1.24
CA LYS A 75 -7.34 4.18 0.16
C LYS A 75 -6.10 4.12 -0.72
N ASP A 76 -5.57 5.27 -1.14
CA ASP A 76 -4.40 5.35 -2.01
C ASP A 76 -3.12 4.86 -1.31
N LEU A 77 -2.97 5.21 -0.03
CA LEU A 77 -1.86 4.71 0.79
C LEU A 77 -1.91 3.18 0.93
N THR A 78 -3.11 2.63 1.21
CA THR A 78 -3.29 1.18 1.33
C THR A 78 -3.01 0.46 0.01
N ALA A 79 -3.41 1.04 -1.12
CA ALA A 79 -3.09 0.49 -2.44
C ALA A 79 -1.58 0.49 -2.69
N THR A 80 -0.89 1.58 -2.33
CA THR A 80 0.58 1.69 -2.42
C THR A 80 1.27 0.64 -1.55
N PHE A 81 0.82 0.45 -0.30
CA PHE A 81 1.34 -0.59 0.59
C PHE A 81 1.14 -1.98 0.03
N ARG A 82 -0.02 -2.26 -0.59
CA ARG A 82 -0.28 -3.54 -1.24
C ARG A 82 0.64 -3.77 -2.45
N MET A 83 0.89 -2.74 -3.26
CA MET A 83 1.82 -2.82 -4.39
C MET A 83 3.26 -3.06 -3.93
N ALA A 84 3.62 -2.53 -2.76
CA ALA A 84 4.94 -2.70 -2.16
C ALA A 84 5.05 -3.96 -1.26
N GLU A 85 4.03 -4.83 -1.24
CA GLU A 85 3.96 -6.03 -0.41
C GLU A 85 4.20 -5.76 1.09
N ILE A 86 3.81 -4.58 1.55
CA ILE A 86 3.93 -4.17 2.95
C ILE A 86 2.83 -4.87 3.76
N THR A 87 3.25 -5.65 4.74
CA THR A 87 2.34 -6.34 5.67
C THR A 87 1.64 -5.35 6.60
N GLU A 88 0.50 -5.73 7.18
CA GLU A 88 -0.25 -4.87 8.10
C GLU A 88 0.58 -4.44 9.33
N VAL A 89 1.43 -5.32 9.83
CA VAL A 89 2.35 -5.03 10.94
C VAL A 89 3.39 -4.00 10.52
N GLN A 90 3.95 -4.12 9.31
CA GLN A 90 4.88 -3.12 8.78
C GLN A 90 4.19 -1.79 8.51
N ALA A 91 2.97 -1.80 7.98
CA ALA A 91 2.16 -0.61 7.74
C ALA A 91 1.95 0.21 9.01
N LEU A 92 1.58 -0.43 10.13
CA LEU A 92 1.47 0.23 11.44
C LEU A 92 2.78 0.83 11.94
N ASN A 93 3.92 0.21 11.63
CA ASN A 93 5.22 0.73 12.05
C ASN A 93 5.66 1.96 11.22
N ILE A 94 5.32 2.00 9.94
CA ILE A 94 5.73 3.08 9.03
C ILE A 94 4.71 4.21 8.91
N ILE A 95 3.44 4.00 9.31
CA ILE A 95 2.41 5.04 9.17
C ILE A 95 2.77 6.42 9.74
N PRO A 96 3.55 6.57 10.84
CA PRO A 96 3.92 7.89 11.35
C PRO A 96 4.79 8.72 10.40
N THR A 97 5.42 8.10 9.39
CA THR A 97 6.21 8.82 8.37
C THR A 97 5.32 9.46 7.31
N PHE A 98 4.09 8.98 7.15
CA PHE A 98 3.09 9.48 6.21
C PHE A 98 2.10 10.45 6.85
N LEU A 99 2.22 10.70 8.16
CA LEU A 99 1.41 11.67 8.90
C LEU A 99 2.26 12.90 9.24
N GLU A 100 1.64 14.08 9.22
CA GLU A 100 2.25 15.35 9.61
C GLU A 100 1.33 16.15 10.53
N GLY A 101 1.92 17.06 11.32
CA GLY A 101 1.16 17.94 12.21
C GLY A 101 0.27 17.19 13.20
N HIS A 102 -0.99 17.61 13.28
CA HIS A 102 -1.97 17.09 14.24
C HIS A 102 -2.24 15.58 14.09
N PRO A 103 -2.49 15.02 12.88
CA PRO A 103 -2.59 13.58 12.67
C PRO A 103 -1.43 12.76 13.24
N LYS A 104 -0.19 13.24 13.10
CA LYS A 104 1.00 12.56 13.63
C LYS A 104 1.02 12.58 15.16
N GLN A 105 0.71 13.73 15.76
CA GLN A 105 0.61 13.86 17.21
C GLN A 105 -0.48 12.92 17.76
N TRP A 106 -1.67 12.95 17.17
CA TRP A 106 -2.77 12.07 17.53
C TRP A 106 -2.38 10.58 17.45
N PHE A 107 -1.66 10.18 16.40
CA PHE A 107 -1.18 8.80 16.29
C PHE A 107 -0.23 8.45 17.45
N ASN A 108 0.73 9.31 17.76
CA ASN A 108 1.70 9.07 18.82
C ASN A 108 1.03 8.94 20.19
N GLU A 109 0.00 9.73 20.47
CA GLU A 109 -0.79 9.67 21.71
C GLU A 109 -1.60 8.38 21.83
N ASN A 110 -1.95 7.75 20.71
CA ASN A 110 -2.79 6.55 20.65
C ASN A 110 -2.03 5.29 20.24
N ASN A 111 -0.71 5.36 20.03
CA ASN A 111 0.05 4.30 19.34
C ASN A 111 -0.03 2.94 20.04
N THR A 112 -0.09 2.93 21.37
CA THR A 112 -0.17 1.71 22.20
C THR A 112 -1.53 1.03 22.10
N THR A 113 -2.54 1.69 21.52
CA THR A 113 -3.91 1.19 21.39
C THR A 113 -4.17 0.52 20.04
N PHE A 114 -3.26 0.67 19.06
CA PHE A 114 -3.45 0.11 17.73
C PHE A 114 -2.81 -1.28 17.62
N GLU A 115 -3.61 -2.31 17.87
CA GLU A 115 -3.18 -3.72 17.75
C GLU A 115 -3.21 -4.23 16.30
N SER A 116 -3.97 -3.58 15.42
CA SER A 116 -4.11 -3.98 14.02
C SER A 116 -4.25 -2.78 13.09
N TRP A 117 -3.81 -2.96 11.84
CA TRP A 117 -3.95 -1.95 10.78
C TRP A 117 -5.43 -1.59 10.56
N SER A 118 -6.32 -2.58 10.66
CA SER A 118 -7.76 -2.38 10.55
C SER A 118 -8.32 -1.47 11.65
N LEU A 119 -7.91 -1.67 12.92
CA LEU A 119 -8.33 -0.81 14.02
C LEU A 119 -7.83 0.63 13.85
N PHE A 120 -6.57 0.79 13.40
CA PHE A 120 -6.03 2.11 13.06
C PHE A 120 -6.87 2.79 11.98
N LYS A 121 -7.13 2.13 10.83
CA LYS A 121 -7.94 2.69 9.74
C LYS A 121 -9.30 3.17 10.23
N THR A 122 -10.01 2.34 11.01
CA THR A 122 -11.33 2.69 11.54
C THR A 122 -11.27 3.94 12.43
N ARG A 123 -10.32 4.01 13.37
CA ARG A 123 -10.18 5.17 14.26
C ARG A 123 -9.70 6.42 13.54
N PHE A 124 -8.78 6.25 12.59
CA PHE A 124 -8.29 7.34 11.75
C PHE A 124 -9.42 7.95 10.94
N LEU A 125 -10.19 7.14 10.22
CA LEU A 125 -11.32 7.61 9.43
C LEU A 125 -12.42 8.18 10.32
N HIS A 126 -12.70 7.61 11.49
CA HIS A 126 -13.64 8.22 12.43
C HIS A 126 -13.20 9.62 12.89
N THR A 127 -11.90 9.85 13.03
CA THR A 127 -11.35 11.11 13.54
C THR A 127 -11.22 12.17 12.44
N TYR A 128 -10.82 11.76 11.23
CA TYR A 128 -10.42 12.68 10.15
C TYR A 128 -11.33 12.61 8.92
N SER A 129 -12.21 11.62 8.79
CA SER A 129 -13.25 11.64 7.75
C SER A 129 -14.27 12.68 8.13
N SER A 130 -14.54 13.60 7.19
CA SER A 130 -15.58 14.60 7.34
C SER A 130 -16.95 13.98 7.04
N PRO A 131 -17.85 13.81 8.03
CA PRO A 131 -19.21 13.31 7.77
C PRO A 131 -19.98 14.25 6.84
N SER A 132 -19.69 15.55 6.93
CA SER A 132 -20.29 16.58 6.09
C SER A 132 -19.88 16.44 4.62
N SER A 133 -18.66 16.04 4.29
CA SER A 133 -18.26 15.83 2.89
C SER A 133 -19.04 14.68 2.23
N LYS A 134 -19.22 13.56 2.94
CA LYS A 134 -20.05 12.44 2.48
C LYS A 134 -21.53 12.82 2.38
N GLN A 135 -22.03 13.58 3.35
CA GLN A 135 -23.41 14.07 3.33
C GLN A 135 -23.64 15.10 2.23
N ILE A 136 -22.67 15.98 1.93
CA ILE A 136 -22.73 16.93 0.82
C ILE A 136 -22.68 16.20 -0.52
N ALA A 137 -21.79 15.21 -0.69
CA ALA A 137 -21.75 14.39 -1.90
C ALA A 137 -23.06 13.61 -2.11
N SER A 138 -23.59 12.99 -1.05
CA SER A 138 -24.89 12.30 -1.08
C SER A 138 -26.05 13.26 -1.40
N ASN A 139 -26.07 14.44 -0.79
CA ASN A 139 -27.06 15.46 -1.10
C ASN A 139 -26.94 15.94 -2.55
N ARG A 140 -25.74 16.17 -3.06
CA ARG A 140 -25.49 16.55 -4.47
C ARG A 140 -26.03 15.51 -5.44
N LEU A 141 -25.77 14.22 -5.19
CA LEU A 141 -26.30 13.11 -5.98
C LEU A 141 -27.83 13.08 -5.92
N ARG A 142 -28.42 13.26 -4.73
CA ARG A 142 -29.88 13.27 -4.54
C ARG A 142 -30.56 14.43 -5.26
N THR A 143 -29.90 15.59 -5.35
CA THR A 143 -30.43 16.79 -6.00
C THR A 143 -30.03 16.92 -7.47
N ARG A 144 -29.21 16.00 -8.00
CA ARG A 144 -28.76 16.05 -9.39
C ARG A 144 -29.95 15.77 -10.30
N GLN A 145 -30.22 16.69 -11.21
CA GLN A 145 -31.07 16.47 -12.37
C GLN A 145 -30.22 16.66 -13.63
N GLN A 146 -30.50 15.87 -14.65
CA GLN A 146 -29.90 16.04 -15.97
C GLN A 146 -30.28 17.43 -16.49
N ARG A 147 -29.29 18.20 -16.95
CA ARG A 147 -29.55 19.51 -17.55
C ARG A 147 -30.10 19.32 -18.96
N HIS A 148 -30.79 20.34 -19.48
CA HIS A 148 -31.52 20.21 -20.76
C HIS A 148 -30.57 20.15 -21.96
N ASP A 149 -29.33 20.55 -21.74
CA ASP A 149 -28.19 20.60 -22.65
C ASP A 149 -27.13 19.52 -22.35
N GLU A 150 -27.37 18.67 -21.36
CA GLU A 150 -26.42 17.62 -20.93
C GLU A 150 -26.78 16.29 -21.60
N ALA A 151 -25.80 15.67 -22.27
CA ALA A 151 -26.01 14.36 -22.87
C ALA A 151 -26.25 13.32 -21.77
N VAL A 152 -27.10 12.33 -22.03
CA VAL A 152 -27.44 11.28 -21.05
C VAL A 152 -26.19 10.57 -20.52
N ILE A 153 -25.16 10.41 -21.34
CA ILE A 153 -23.91 9.76 -20.94
C ILE A 153 -23.09 10.60 -19.96
N GLU A 154 -23.10 11.92 -20.11
CA GLU A 154 -22.39 12.86 -19.23
C GLU A 154 -23.05 12.95 -17.84
N TYR A 155 -24.37 12.69 -17.77
CA TYR A 155 -25.11 12.66 -16.52
C TYR A 155 -24.72 11.49 -15.59
N TYR A 156 -24.21 10.37 -16.15
CA TYR A 156 -23.84 9.16 -15.38
C TYR A 156 -22.34 9.04 -15.06
N THR A 157 -21.50 9.91 -15.61
CA THR A 157 -20.05 9.99 -15.34
C THR A 157 -19.74 10.94 -14.20
#